data_AF-A0A2E6I6Z9-F1
#
_entry.id   AF-A0A2E6I6Z9-F1
#
_cell.length_a   1.000
_cell.length_b   1.000
_cell.length_c   1.000
_cell.angle_alpha   90.00
_cell.angle_beta   90.00
_cell.angle_gamma   90.00
#
_symmetry.space_group_name_H-M   'P 1'
#
loop_
_entity.id
_entity.type
_entity.pdbx_description
1 polymer ?
#
loop_
_entity_poly.entity_id
_entity_poly.type
_entity_poly.pdbx_seq_one_letter_code
_entity_poly.pdbx_strand_id
1 'polypeptide(L)'
;MRLTVASLTIEQINQDRDAFLSLITQNVDQELRKFGLTQLNVNIVDITDESDYIESIGKKAAATAVENARVDVANAERDGAIGAAIASKEREITVAENMAAAEKGRKAAEADQRVFVEQQEAMAISGENAAQAEIARANADLAEAEASAKQRADVAKAQAEAEIQKAFYSEEEERLKASEIVQVNIQKQQIEIAAEAEAERQRRVARGEADAILAKYEAEAEGIQKVLDAKAIGYSNLVSSASGDPKAAATLLMVEKIENMVAAQTEAIRNLKIDKITVWDSGNNSEGSSATSNFVSSLVQSLPPIHDVAKMSGVELPDYLGSMTDGDES
;
A
#
# COMPACT_ATOMS: atom_id res chain seq x y z
N MET A 1 65.89 -151.82 35.19
CA MET A 1 64.58 -151.15 35.12
C MET A 1 64.22 -150.37 36.38
N ARG A 2 64.17 -150.98 37.58
CA ARG A 2 63.80 -150.23 38.81
C ARG A 2 64.78 -149.11 39.20
N LEU A 3 66.08 -149.29 38.93
CA LEU A 3 67.11 -148.31 39.32
C LEU A 3 67.05 -146.99 38.52
N THR A 4 66.65 -147.05 37.25
CA THR A 4 66.57 -145.88 36.35
C THR A 4 65.30 -145.06 36.53
N VAL A 5 64.21 -145.69 36.99
CA VAL A 5 62.95 -145.02 37.29
C VAL A 5 63.06 -144.19 38.58
N ALA A 6 63.99 -144.52 39.47
CA ALA A 6 64.18 -143.81 40.75
C ALA A 6 64.98 -142.50 40.64
N SER A 7 65.67 -142.24 39.52
CA SER A 7 66.54 -141.06 39.36
C SER A 7 65.88 -139.87 38.67
N LEU A 8 64.67 -140.03 38.12
CA LEU A 8 63.94 -138.98 37.41
C LEU A 8 62.60 -138.68 38.10
N THR A 9 62.15 -137.43 37.99
CA THR A 9 60.82 -137.00 38.48
C THR A 9 59.72 -137.38 37.48
N ILE A 10 58.49 -137.55 37.96
CA ILE A 10 57.34 -137.95 37.14
C ILE A 10 57.07 -136.91 36.03
N GLU A 11 57.31 -135.63 36.32
CA GLU A 11 57.18 -134.52 35.38
C GLU A 11 58.21 -134.61 34.24
N GLN A 12 59.47 -134.91 34.56
CA GLN A 12 60.52 -135.07 33.57
C GLN A 12 60.28 -136.29 32.67
N ILE A 13 59.79 -137.39 33.25
CA ILE A 13 59.43 -138.61 32.49
C ILE A 13 58.26 -138.32 31.52
N ASN A 14 57.31 -137.44 31.88
CA ASN A 14 56.17 -137.10 31.03
C ASN A 14 56.48 -135.99 30.00
N GLN A 15 57.31 -135.01 30.35
CA GLN A 15 57.67 -133.89 29.48
C GLN A 15 58.72 -134.28 28.43
N ASP A 16 59.67 -135.16 28.76
CA ASP A 16 60.76 -135.57 27.87
C ASP A 16 60.96 -137.10 27.87
N ARG A 17 60.20 -137.76 26.99
CA ARG A 17 60.18 -139.22 26.85
C ARG A 17 61.46 -139.77 26.23
N ASP A 18 62.13 -138.99 25.39
CA ASP A 18 63.34 -139.40 24.69
C ASP A 18 64.52 -139.46 25.65
N ALA A 19 64.64 -138.48 26.55
CA ALA A 19 65.64 -138.49 27.62
C ALA A 19 65.48 -139.71 28.55
N PHE A 20 64.24 -140.09 28.88
CA PHE A 20 63.95 -141.27 29.70
C PHE A 20 64.33 -142.60 29.01
N LEU A 21 64.00 -142.76 27.73
CA LEU A 21 64.36 -143.94 26.92
C LEU A 21 65.87 -144.15 26.84
N SER A 22 66.63 -143.07 26.64
CA SER A 22 68.09 -143.13 26.57
C SER A 22 68.71 -143.65 27.88
N LEU A 23 68.18 -143.20 29.03
CA LEU A 23 68.68 -143.63 30.34
C LEU A 23 68.37 -145.11 30.63
N ILE A 24 67.21 -145.59 30.21
CA ILE A 24 66.81 -147.00 30.36
C ILE A 24 67.72 -147.90 29.54
N THR A 25 67.92 -147.58 28.25
CA THR A 25 68.71 -148.41 27.35
C THR A 25 70.12 -148.57 27.88
N GLN A 26 70.78 -147.48 28.29
CA GLN A 26 72.15 -147.53 28.81
C GLN A 26 72.31 -148.46 30.02
N ASN A 27 71.38 -148.41 30.98
CA ASN A 27 71.48 -149.20 32.21
C ASN A 27 71.05 -150.68 32.02
N VAL A 28 70.06 -150.94 31.17
CA VAL A 28 69.62 -152.32 30.89
C VAL A 28 70.63 -153.04 30.00
N ASP A 29 71.21 -152.34 29.03
CA ASP A 29 72.22 -152.92 28.14
C ASP A 29 73.48 -153.33 28.93
N GLN A 30 73.84 -152.59 29.99
CA GLN A 30 74.93 -152.96 30.88
C GLN A 30 74.66 -154.25 31.69
N GLU A 31 73.40 -154.49 32.10
CA GLU A 31 73.03 -155.70 32.83
C GLU A 31 72.88 -156.93 31.91
N LEU A 32 72.31 -156.76 30.72
CA LEU A 32 72.13 -157.86 29.76
C LEU A 32 73.46 -158.40 29.22
N ARG A 33 74.47 -157.53 29.07
CA ARG A 33 75.83 -157.94 28.65
C ARG A 33 76.49 -158.95 29.59
N LYS A 34 76.20 -158.92 30.89
CA LYS A 34 76.75 -159.89 31.86
C LYS A 34 76.29 -161.33 31.56
N PHE A 35 75.18 -161.48 30.86
CA PHE A 35 74.60 -162.76 30.45
C PHE A 35 74.77 -163.03 28.94
N GLY A 36 75.56 -162.21 28.23
CA GLY A 36 75.81 -162.37 26.79
C GLY A 36 74.65 -161.99 25.88
N LEU A 37 73.66 -161.24 26.38
CA LEU A 37 72.50 -160.76 25.62
C LEU A 37 72.68 -159.28 25.23
N THR A 38 72.19 -158.88 24.05
CA THR A 38 72.20 -157.49 23.57
C THR A 38 70.79 -157.02 23.25
N GLN A 39 70.46 -155.79 23.62
CA GLN A 39 69.16 -155.21 23.33
C GLN A 39 69.14 -154.57 21.94
N LEU A 40 68.10 -154.84 21.14
CA LEU A 40 67.95 -154.29 19.78
C LEU A 40 67.06 -153.05 19.75
N ASN A 41 65.95 -153.05 20.48
CA ASN A 41 65.03 -151.91 20.57
C ASN A 41 64.28 -151.91 21.90
N VAL A 42 63.97 -150.71 22.40
CA VAL A 42 63.12 -150.47 23.56
C VAL A 42 62.15 -149.36 23.20
N ASN A 43 60.86 -149.67 23.27
CA ASN A 43 59.80 -148.68 23.14
C ASN A 43 59.02 -148.62 24.46
N ILE A 44 58.62 -147.41 24.85
CA ILE A 44 57.61 -147.23 25.89
C ILE A 44 56.25 -147.37 25.23
N VAL A 45 55.43 -148.26 25.78
CA VAL A 45 54.06 -148.47 25.28
C VAL A 45 53.11 -147.51 25.98
N ASP A 46 53.13 -147.48 27.31
CA ASP A 46 52.29 -146.59 28.11
C ASP A 46 52.98 -146.24 29.43
N ILE A 47 52.68 -145.06 29.97
CA ILE A 47 53.14 -144.61 31.29
C ILE A 47 51.89 -144.38 32.12
N THR A 48 51.61 -145.31 33.02
CA THR A 48 50.48 -145.23 33.93
C THR A 48 50.98 -144.98 35.34
N ASP A 49 50.20 -144.20 36.08
CA ASP A 49 50.41 -143.94 37.50
C ASP A 49 49.24 -144.56 38.28
N GLU A 50 49.51 -145.10 39.47
CA GLU A 50 48.49 -145.63 40.38
C GLU A 50 47.78 -144.50 41.17
N SER A 51 48.36 -143.29 41.20
CA SER A 51 47.89 -142.15 42.00
C SER A 51 47.20 -141.03 41.20
N ASP A 52 46.78 -141.27 39.95
CA ASP A 52 46.11 -140.30 39.05
C ASP A 52 46.84 -138.93 38.90
N TYR A 53 48.13 -138.86 39.22
CA TYR A 53 48.90 -137.61 39.30
C TYR A 53 49.11 -136.99 37.92
N ILE A 54 49.44 -137.82 36.93
CA ILE A 54 49.69 -137.41 35.53
C ILE A 54 48.41 -136.86 34.89
N GLU A 55 47.25 -137.44 35.20
CA GLU A 55 45.98 -136.92 34.72
C GLU A 55 45.66 -135.56 35.36
N SER A 56 45.94 -135.42 36.66
CA SER A 56 45.69 -134.19 37.42
C SER A 56 46.57 -133.01 36.97
N ILE A 57 47.85 -133.25 36.64
CA ILE A 57 48.74 -132.20 36.12
C ILE A 57 48.33 -131.77 34.70
N GLY A 58 47.87 -132.71 33.88
CA GLY A 58 47.30 -132.42 32.55
C GLY A 58 46.03 -131.57 32.64
N LYS A 59 45.10 -131.93 33.54
CA LYS A 59 43.89 -131.14 33.83
C LYS A 59 44.24 -129.74 34.33
N LYS A 60 45.23 -129.60 35.22
CA LYS A 60 45.70 -128.30 35.73
C LYS A 60 46.33 -127.43 34.64
N ALA A 61 47.20 -128.00 33.81
CA ALA A 61 47.84 -127.28 32.70
C ALA A 61 46.80 -126.82 31.66
N ALA A 62 45.85 -127.68 31.30
CA ALA A 62 44.75 -127.32 30.39
C ALA A 62 43.86 -126.22 30.97
N ALA A 63 43.48 -126.32 32.26
CA ALA A 63 42.69 -125.28 32.93
C ALA A 63 43.45 -123.94 33.00
N THR A 64 44.75 -123.98 33.28
CA THR A 64 45.60 -122.77 33.33
C THR A 64 45.73 -122.13 31.94
N ALA A 65 45.89 -122.93 30.88
CA ALA A 65 45.94 -122.43 29.51
C ALA A 65 44.62 -121.78 29.08
N VAL A 66 43.48 -122.39 29.44
CA VAL A 66 42.15 -121.83 29.17
C VAL A 66 41.93 -120.53 29.94
N GLU A 67 42.35 -120.46 31.20
CA GLU A 67 42.17 -119.25 32.00
C GLU A 67 43.10 -118.11 31.54
N ASN A 68 44.34 -118.41 31.17
CA ASN A 68 45.24 -117.43 30.55
C ASN A 68 44.65 -116.89 29.24
N ALA A 69 44.12 -117.76 28.38
CA ALA A 69 43.45 -117.33 27.15
C ALA A 69 42.22 -116.45 27.44
N ARG A 70 41.45 -116.75 28.49
CA ARG A 70 40.34 -115.89 28.94
C ARG A 70 40.81 -114.52 29.42
N VAL A 71 41.91 -114.47 30.17
CA VAL A 71 42.51 -113.21 30.62
C VAL A 71 42.99 -112.38 29.43
N ASP A 72 43.62 -113.01 28.44
CA ASP A 72 44.09 -112.32 27.23
C ASP A 72 42.92 -111.76 26.40
N VAL A 73 41.85 -112.54 26.23
CA VAL A 73 40.62 -112.08 25.55
C VAL A 73 39.99 -110.93 26.34
N ALA A 74 39.86 -111.04 27.66
CA ALA A 74 39.28 -109.97 28.48
C ALA A 74 40.12 -108.68 28.44
N ASN A 75 41.45 -108.79 28.42
CA ASN A 75 42.34 -107.64 28.27
C ASN A 75 42.18 -107.00 26.88
N ALA A 76 42.13 -107.80 25.81
CA ALA A 76 41.93 -107.30 24.46
C ALA A 76 40.55 -106.63 24.28
N GLU A 77 39.49 -107.20 24.86
CA GLU A 77 38.15 -106.59 24.88
C GLU A 77 38.14 -105.27 25.65
N ARG A 78 38.78 -105.23 26.83
CA ARG A 78 38.89 -104.00 27.63
C ARG A 78 39.64 -102.91 26.87
N ASP A 79 40.79 -103.23 26.30
CA ASP A 79 41.63 -102.25 25.61
C ASP A 79 40.95 -101.78 24.30
N GLY A 80 40.25 -102.69 23.60
CA GLY A 80 39.40 -102.35 22.46
C GLY A 80 38.25 -101.41 22.83
N ALA A 81 37.56 -101.67 23.94
CA ALA A 81 36.48 -100.82 24.44
C ALA A 81 37.00 -99.43 24.85
N ILE A 82 38.17 -99.37 25.52
CA ILE A 82 38.82 -98.10 25.88
C ILE A 82 39.21 -97.33 24.62
N GLY A 83 39.82 -97.98 23.62
CA GLY A 83 40.19 -97.36 22.35
C GLY A 83 38.97 -96.81 21.60
N ALA A 84 37.88 -97.57 21.54
CA ALA A 84 36.63 -97.14 20.94
C ALA A 84 36.01 -95.94 21.68
N ALA A 85 36.02 -95.94 23.02
CA ALA A 85 35.50 -94.85 23.83
C ALA A 85 36.33 -93.56 23.65
N ILE A 86 37.67 -93.66 23.63
CA ILE A 86 38.56 -92.51 23.37
C ILE A 86 38.31 -91.95 21.97
N ALA A 87 38.26 -92.81 20.96
CA ALA A 87 37.99 -92.38 19.58
C ALA A 87 36.60 -91.72 19.43
N SER A 88 35.60 -92.21 20.16
CA SER A 88 34.27 -91.59 20.15
C SER A 88 34.25 -90.23 20.83
N LYS A 89 34.88 -90.13 22.01
CA LYS A 89 35.02 -88.86 22.74
C LYS A 89 35.75 -87.82 21.90
N GLU A 90 36.87 -88.19 21.28
CA GLU A 90 37.68 -87.27 20.46
C GLU A 90 36.88 -86.75 19.26
N ARG A 91 36.13 -87.65 18.60
CA ARG A 91 35.24 -87.28 17.50
C ARG A 91 34.17 -86.30 17.96
N GLU A 92 33.51 -86.55 19.08
CA GLU A 92 32.47 -85.68 19.62
C GLU A 92 33.01 -84.29 19.98
N ILE A 93 34.17 -84.22 20.63
CA ILE A 93 34.84 -82.95 20.95
C ILE A 93 35.17 -82.19 19.67
N THR A 94 35.82 -82.85 18.71
CA THR A 94 36.22 -82.22 17.44
C THR A 94 35.01 -81.71 16.65
N VAL A 95 33.92 -82.50 16.60
CA VAL A 95 32.68 -82.08 15.93
C VAL A 95 32.05 -80.89 16.66
N ALA A 96 31.96 -80.93 17.99
CA ALA A 96 31.40 -79.83 18.77
C ALA A 96 32.22 -78.53 18.63
N GLU A 97 33.55 -78.61 18.63
CA GLU A 97 34.45 -77.47 18.42
C GLU A 97 34.26 -76.85 17.03
N ASN A 98 34.23 -77.69 15.98
CA ASN A 98 33.99 -77.21 14.62
C ASN A 98 32.61 -76.59 14.45
N MET A 99 31.56 -77.17 15.06
CA MET A 99 30.22 -76.58 15.07
C MET A 99 30.19 -75.23 15.79
N ALA A 100 30.85 -75.12 16.94
CA ALA A 100 30.95 -73.86 17.68
C ALA A 100 31.71 -72.78 16.90
N ALA A 101 32.79 -73.16 16.22
CA ALA A 101 33.55 -72.25 15.34
C ALA A 101 32.71 -71.79 14.14
N ALA A 102 31.98 -72.71 13.50
CA ALA A 102 31.09 -72.40 12.39
C ALA A 102 29.98 -71.43 12.81
N GLU A 103 29.33 -71.65 13.97
CA GLU A 103 28.28 -70.76 14.45
C GLU A 103 28.83 -69.37 14.82
N LYS A 104 30.02 -69.29 15.43
CA LYS A 104 30.72 -68.01 15.66
C LYS A 104 30.99 -67.28 14.36
N GLY A 105 31.50 -67.98 13.34
CA GLY A 105 31.75 -67.42 12.01
C GLY A 105 30.46 -66.92 11.35
N ARG A 106 29.36 -67.68 11.45
CA ARG A 106 28.05 -67.29 10.95
C ARG A 106 27.53 -66.03 11.64
N LYS A 107 27.64 -65.95 12.97
CA LYS A 107 27.22 -64.76 13.73
C LYS A 107 28.07 -63.53 13.45
N ALA A 108 29.38 -63.70 13.24
CA ALA A 108 30.25 -62.61 12.81
C ALA A 108 29.82 -62.09 11.43
N ALA A 109 29.63 -62.98 10.45
CA ALA A 109 29.18 -62.60 9.11
C ALA A 109 27.79 -61.93 9.10
N GLU A 110 26.83 -62.43 9.90
CA GLU A 110 25.52 -61.79 10.08
C GLU A 110 25.64 -60.39 10.69
N ALA A 111 26.53 -60.21 11.68
CA ALA A 111 26.77 -58.91 12.29
C ALA A 111 27.42 -57.92 11.29
N ASP A 112 28.45 -58.36 10.57
CA ASP A 112 29.13 -57.56 9.55
C ASP A 112 28.16 -57.16 8.42
N GLN A 113 27.31 -58.10 7.97
CA GLN A 113 26.27 -57.82 6.99
C GLN A 113 25.30 -56.77 7.51
N ARG A 114 24.82 -56.89 8.75
CA ARG A 114 23.91 -55.89 9.35
C ARG A 114 24.56 -54.52 9.44
N VAL A 115 25.79 -54.43 9.93
CA VAL A 115 26.53 -53.17 10.02
C VAL A 115 26.69 -52.54 8.63
N PHE A 116 27.04 -53.34 7.63
CA PHE A 116 27.19 -52.84 6.26
C PHE A 116 25.87 -52.33 5.68
N VAL A 117 24.77 -53.08 5.84
CA VAL A 117 23.44 -52.67 5.35
C VAL A 117 22.99 -51.38 6.03
N GLU A 118 23.05 -51.31 7.36
CA GLU A 118 22.66 -50.11 8.12
C GLU A 118 23.52 -48.90 7.77
N GLN A 119 24.82 -49.10 7.49
CA GLN A 119 25.71 -48.03 7.06
C GLN A 119 25.35 -47.51 5.66
N GLN A 120 24.99 -48.40 4.72
CA GLN A 120 24.51 -48.01 3.39
C GLN A 120 23.16 -47.30 3.47
N GLU A 121 22.24 -47.79 4.31
CA GLU A 121 20.95 -47.14 4.56
C GLU A 121 21.14 -45.75 5.17
N ALA A 122 22.00 -45.60 6.17
CA ALA A 122 22.32 -44.30 6.76
C ALA A 122 22.91 -43.32 5.71
N MET A 123 23.79 -43.81 4.83
CA MET A 123 24.35 -43.00 3.75
C MET A 123 23.26 -42.58 2.75
N ALA A 124 22.39 -43.50 2.35
CA ALA A 124 21.27 -43.24 1.45
C ALA A 124 20.30 -42.20 2.05
N ILE A 125 19.90 -42.37 3.31
CA ILE A 125 19.04 -41.42 4.04
C ILE A 125 19.72 -40.05 4.15
N SER A 126 21.03 -39.98 4.39
CA SER A 126 21.75 -38.70 4.42
C SER A 126 21.73 -37.99 3.05
N GLY A 127 21.89 -38.76 1.97
CA GLY A 127 21.84 -38.26 0.60
C GLY A 127 20.45 -37.80 0.21
N GLU A 128 19.41 -38.53 0.60
CA GLU A 128 18.01 -38.16 0.40
C GLU A 128 17.66 -36.87 1.17
N ASN A 129 18.04 -36.77 2.44
CA ASN A 129 17.85 -35.55 3.22
C ASN A 129 18.58 -34.34 2.62
N ALA A 130 19.81 -34.54 2.11
CA ALA A 130 20.57 -33.49 1.45
C ALA A 130 19.89 -33.03 0.15
N ALA A 131 19.43 -33.97 -0.68
CA ALA A 131 18.69 -33.67 -1.90
C ALA A 131 17.36 -32.97 -1.59
N GLN A 132 16.63 -33.42 -0.56
CA GLN A 132 15.38 -32.81 -0.15
C GLN A 132 15.59 -31.39 0.41
N ALA A 133 16.67 -31.16 1.15
CA ALA A 133 17.06 -29.82 1.60
C ALA A 133 17.42 -28.91 0.41
N GLU A 134 18.10 -29.42 -0.61
CA GLU A 134 18.42 -28.67 -1.83
C GLU A 134 17.17 -28.34 -2.65
N ILE A 135 16.25 -29.28 -2.81
CA ILE A 135 14.94 -29.05 -3.43
C ILE A 135 14.16 -27.98 -2.65
N ALA A 136 14.14 -28.05 -1.32
CA ALA A 136 13.45 -27.07 -0.48
C ALA A 136 14.07 -25.66 -0.63
N ARG A 137 15.40 -25.55 -0.72
CA ARG A 137 16.09 -24.29 -1.00
C ARG A 137 15.75 -23.75 -2.39
N ALA A 138 15.85 -24.59 -3.42
CA ALA A 138 15.52 -24.20 -4.78
C ALA A 138 14.05 -23.72 -4.91
N ASN A 139 13.12 -24.39 -4.22
CA ASN A 139 11.72 -23.97 -4.16
C ASN A 139 11.53 -22.64 -3.40
N ALA A 140 12.27 -22.42 -2.31
CA ALA A 140 12.24 -21.16 -1.59
C ALA A 140 12.77 -20.00 -2.45
N ASP A 141 13.89 -20.21 -3.14
CA ASP A 141 14.49 -19.22 -4.05
C ASP A 141 13.55 -18.92 -5.23
N LEU A 142 12.91 -19.96 -5.79
CA LEU A 142 11.90 -19.79 -6.84
C LEU A 142 10.72 -18.95 -6.34
N ALA A 143 10.20 -19.25 -5.14
CA ALA A 143 9.09 -18.50 -4.56
C ALA A 143 9.47 -17.03 -4.27
N GLU A 144 10.69 -16.75 -3.83
CA GLU A 144 11.20 -15.38 -3.65
C GLU A 144 11.32 -14.65 -5.00
N ALA A 145 11.85 -15.31 -6.02
CA ALA A 145 11.94 -14.78 -7.37
C ALA A 145 10.55 -14.48 -7.96
N GLU A 146 9.57 -15.37 -7.78
CA GLU A 146 8.20 -15.17 -8.20
C GLU A 146 7.51 -14.02 -7.44
N ALA A 147 7.68 -13.94 -6.11
CA ALA A 147 7.13 -12.86 -5.30
C ALA A 147 7.72 -11.51 -5.69
N SER A 148 9.03 -11.42 -5.92
CA SER A 148 9.69 -10.19 -6.37
C SER A 148 9.31 -9.80 -7.79
N ALA A 149 9.11 -10.77 -8.69
CA ALA A 149 8.60 -10.52 -10.04
C ALA A 149 7.16 -9.99 -9.99
N LYS A 150 6.30 -10.59 -9.15
CA LYS A 150 4.92 -10.15 -8.94
C LYS A 150 4.85 -8.75 -8.34
N GLN A 151 5.65 -8.47 -7.30
CA GLN A 151 5.72 -7.13 -6.71
C GLN A 151 6.14 -6.08 -7.74
N ARG A 152 7.14 -6.38 -8.58
CA ARG A 152 7.54 -5.48 -9.69
C ARG A 152 6.41 -5.26 -10.69
N ALA A 153 5.70 -6.33 -11.06
CA ALA A 153 4.55 -6.24 -11.96
C ALA A 153 3.40 -5.40 -11.35
N ASP A 154 3.08 -5.61 -10.08
CA ASP A 154 2.04 -4.88 -9.35
C ASP A 154 2.40 -3.39 -9.19
N VAL A 155 3.67 -3.08 -8.88
CA VAL A 155 4.16 -1.69 -8.83
C VAL A 155 4.08 -1.02 -10.20
N ALA A 156 4.51 -1.69 -11.26
CA ALA A 156 4.42 -1.15 -12.62
C ALA A 156 2.96 -0.91 -13.03
N LYS A 157 2.05 -1.82 -12.68
CA LYS A 157 0.62 -1.67 -12.93
C LYS A 157 0.02 -0.50 -12.16
N ALA A 158 0.31 -0.38 -10.86
CA ALA A 158 -0.16 0.71 -10.02
C ALA A 158 0.39 2.07 -10.45
N GLN A 159 1.64 2.12 -10.90
CA GLN A 159 2.24 3.33 -11.47
C GLN A 159 1.54 3.73 -12.77
N ALA A 160 1.33 2.79 -13.69
CA ALA A 160 0.59 3.05 -14.93
C ALA A 160 -0.85 3.52 -14.65
N GLU A 161 -1.55 2.88 -13.72
CA GLU A 161 -2.90 3.31 -13.30
C GLU A 161 -2.90 4.71 -12.66
N ALA A 162 -1.91 5.02 -11.82
CA ALA A 162 -1.77 6.34 -11.20
C ALA A 162 -1.45 7.43 -12.24
N GLU A 163 -0.64 7.14 -13.25
CA GLU A 163 -0.37 8.05 -14.37
C GLU A 163 -1.62 8.30 -15.22
N ILE A 164 -2.37 7.23 -15.53
CA ILE A 164 -3.66 7.34 -16.24
C ILE A 164 -4.64 8.20 -15.43
N GLN A 165 -4.77 7.95 -14.12
CA GLN A 165 -5.65 8.74 -13.27
C GLN A 165 -5.20 10.20 -13.20
N LYS A 166 -3.91 10.48 -13.02
CA LYS A 166 -3.39 11.86 -13.05
C LYS A 166 -3.72 12.56 -14.36
N ALA A 167 -3.57 11.88 -15.50
CA ALA A 167 -3.94 12.43 -16.81
C ALA A 167 -5.44 12.78 -16.89
N PHE A 168 -6.31 11.88 -16.45
CA PHE A 168 -7.77 12.13 -16.37
C PHE A 168 -8.10 13.31 -15.45
N TYR A 169 -7.48 13.38 -14.26
CA TYR A 169 -7.70 14.50 -13.34
C TYR A 169 -7.21 15.83 -13.91
N SER A 170 -6.06 15.86 -14.60
CA SER A 170 -5.56 17.08 -15.24
C SER A 170 -6.47 17.55 -16.37
N GLU A 171 -6.98 16.63 -17.20
CA GLU A 171 -7.92 16.96 -18.28
C GLU A 171 -9.24 17.50 -17.71
N GLU A 172 -9.75 16.90 -16.64
CA GLU A 172 -10.96 17.35 -15.95
C GLU A 172 -10.76 18.73 -15.29
N GLU A 173 -9.62 18.98 -14.65
CA GLU A 173 -9.27 20.29 -14.10
C GLU A 173 -9.22 21.37 -15.20
N GLU A 174 -8.60 21.07 -16.34
CA GLU A 174 -8.54 21.99 -17.48
C GLU A 174 -9.93 22.27 -18.04
N ARG A 175 -10.79 21.25 -18.13
CA ARG A 175 -12.19 21.40 -18.55
C ARG A 175 -12.99 22.29 -17.60
N LEU A 176 -12.84 22.08 -16.28
CA LEU A 176 -13.50 22.89 -15.26
C LEU A 176 -13.02 24.35 -15.31
N LYS A 177 -11.71 24.58 -15.40
CA LYS A 177 -11.12 25.92 -15.56
C LYS A 177 -11.62 26.59 -16.83
N ALA A 178 -11.68 25.89 -17.96
CA ALA A 178 -12.21 26.42 -19.21
C ALA A 178 -13.69 26.81 -19.08
N SER A 179 -14.52 25.97 -18.43
CA SER A 179 -15.93 26.27 -18.16
C SER A 179 -16.10 27.50 -17.26
N GLU A 180 -15.31 27.61 -16.19
CA GLU A 180 -15.33 28.75 -15.27
C GLU A 180 -14.89 30.04 -15.98
N ILE A 181 -13.83 30.00 -16.79
CA ILE A 181 -13.37 31.13 -17.62
C ILE A 181 -14.48 31.57 -18.58
N VAL A 182 -15.19 30.63 -19.20
CA VAL A 182 -16.33 30.94 -20.08
C VAL A 182 -17.45 31.63 -19.28
N GLN A 183 -17.79 31.14 -18.09
CA GLN A 183 -18.80 31.80 -17.24
C GLN A 183 -18.38 33.21 -16.82
N VAL A 184 -17.13 33.40 -16.39
CA VAL A 184 -16.60 34.72 -16.02
C VAL A 184 -16.59 35.67 -17.23
N ASN A 185 -16.21 35.19 -18.41
CA ASN A 185 -16.26 35.98 -19.64
C ASN A 185 -17.69 36.37 -20.03
N ILE A 186 -18.65 35.44 -19.90
CA ILE A 186 -20.08 35.74 -20.13
C ILE A 186 -20.56 36.79 -19.14
N GLN A 187 -20.23 36.69 -17.85
CA GLN A 187 -20.61 37.69 -16.84
C GLN A 187 -19.97 39.05 -17.14
N LYS A 188 -18.69 39.09 -17.52
CA LYS A 188 -18.01 40.32 -17.94
C LYS A 188 -18.71 40.96 -19.13
N GLN A 189 -19.02 40.18 -20.17
CA GLN A 189 -19.74 40.66 -21.36
C GLN A 189 -21.16 41.12 -21.00
N GLN A 190 -21.87 40.43 -20.11
CA GLN A 190 -23.19 40.87 -19.64
C GLN A 190 -23.12 42.21 -18.91
N ILE A 191 -22.12 42.42 -18.06
CA ILE A 191 -21.91 43.70 -17.36
C ILE A 191 -21.55 44.81 -18.34
N GLU A 192 -20.68 44.54 -19.32
CA GLU A 192 -20.30 45.51 -20.35
C GLU A 192 -21.49 45.92 -21.22
N ILE A 193 -22.27 44.93 -21.70
CA ILE A 193 -23.50 45.17 -22.47
C ILE A 193 -24.54 45.91 -21.61
N ALA A 194 -24.70 45.56 -20.33
CA ALA A 194 -25.63 46.24 -19.43
C ALA A 194 -25.22 47.70 -19.18
N ALA A 195 -23.92 47.95 -18.96
CA ALA A 195 -23.38 49.29 -18.80
C ALA A 195 -23.54 50.13 -20.10
N GLU A 196 -23.29 49.53 -21.26
CA GLU A 196 -23.50 50.18 -22.55
C GLU A 196 -24.98 50.46 -22.83
N ALA A 197 -25.86 49.50 -22.53
CA ALA A 197 -27.30 49.66 -22.64
C ALA A 197 -27.83 50.78 -21.72
N GLU A 198 -27.31 50.88 -20.50
CA GLU A 198 -27.65 51.96 -19.57
C GLU A 198 -27.12 53.31 -20.04
N ALA A 199 -25.88 53.37 -20.52
CA ALA A 199 -25.30 54.58 -21.10
C ALA A 199 -26.11 55.07 -22.33
N GLU A 200 -26.49 54.16 -23.23
CA GLU A 200 -27.29 54.48 -24.40
C GLU A 200 -28.73 54.86 -24.04
N ARG A 201 -29.32 54.23 -23.02
CA ARG A 201 -30.61 54.64 -22.45
C ARG A 201 -30.53 56.08 -21.93
N GLN A 202 -29.52 56.40 -21.14
CA GLN A 202 -29.32 57.77 -20.62
C GLN A 202 -29.12 58.78 -21.75
N ARG A 203 -28.33 58.45 -22.79
CA ARG A 203 -28.18 59.31 -23.98
C ARG A 203 -29.49 59.56 -24.70
N ARG A 204 -30.32 58.51 -24.91
CA ARG A 204 -31.64 58.66 -25.54
C ARG A 204 -32.60 59.47 -24.70
N VAL A 205 -32.63 59.27 -23.39
CA VAL A 205 -33.45 60.07 -22.46
C VAL A 205 -33.00 61.54 -22.50
N ALA A 206 -31.71 61.82 -22.37
CA ALA A 206 -31.18 63.18 -22.41
C ALA A 206 -31.44 63.87 -23.76
N ARG A 207 -31.36 63.15 -24.89
CA ARG A 207 -31.77 63.68 -26.21
C ARG A 207 -33.26 63.97 -26.27
N GLY A 208 -34.09 63.04 -25.79
CA GLY A 208 -35.54 63.24 -25.75
C GLY A 208 -35.95 64.43 -24.87
N GLU A 209 -35.28 64.63 -23.74
CA GLU A 209 -35.47 65.80 -22.88
C GLU A 209 -35.00 67.10 -23.57
N ALA A 210 -33.84 67.08 -24.24
CA ALA A 210 -33.35 68.24 -25.00
C ALA A 210 -34.30 68.62 -26.14
N ASP A 211 -34.78 67.64 -26.91
CA ASP A 211 -35.74 67.85 -28.00
C ASP A 211 -37.08 68.37 -27.47
N ALA A 212 -37.56 67.84 -26.33
CA ALA A 212 -38.78 68.33 -25.69
C ALA A 212 -38.66 69.78 -25.21
N ILE A 213 -37.50 70.16 -24.66
CA ILE A 213 -37.20 71.52 -24.23
C ILE A 213 -37.13 72.48 -25.43
N LEU A 214 -36.44 72.08 -26.51
CA LEU A 214 -36.36 72.87 -27.74
C LEU A 214 -37.75 73.10 -28.34
N ALA A 215 -38.55 72.04 -28.48
CA ALA A 215 -39.91 72.15 -29.01
C ALA A 215 -40.80 73.07 -28.15
N LYS A 216 -40.64 73.05 -26.82
CA LYS A 216 -41.35 73.96 -25.92
C LYS A 216 -40.95 75.41 -26.14
N TYR A 217 -39.64 75.69 -26.23
CA TYR A 217 -39.15 77.06 -26.46
C TYR A 217 -39.47 77.57 -27.87
N GLU A 218 -39.43 76.73 -28.89
CA GLU A 218 -39.87 77.09 -30.24
C GLU A 218 -41.37 77.42 -30.27
N ALA A 219 -42.21 76.59 -29.63
CA ALA A 219 -43.64 76.86 -29.53
C ALA A 219 -43.95 78.15 -28.74
N GLU A 220 -43.22 78.41 -27.66
CA GLU A 220 -43.31 79.67 -26.90
C GLU A 220 -42.85 80.87 -27.75
N ALA A 221 -41.74 80.75 -28.48
CA ALA A 221 -41.22 81.79 -29.35
C ALA A 221 -42.20 82.11 -30.50
N GLU A 222 -42.74 81.10 -31.18
CA GLU A 222 -43.77 81.29 -32.21
C GLU A 222 -45.04 81.91 -31.63
N GLY A 223 -45.46 81.47 -30.44
CA GLY A 223 -46.61 82.03 -29.74
C GLY A 223 -46.43 83.53 -29.46
N ILE A 224 -45.25 83.91 -28.94
CA ILE A 224 -44.90 85.31 -28.66
C ILE A 224 -44.81 86.11 -29.96
N GLN A 225 -44.19 85.57 -31.02
CA GLN A 225 -44.13 86.23 -32.33
C GLN A 225 -45.53 86.53 -32.88
N LYS A 226 -46.44 85.54 -32.88
CA LYS A 226 -47.83 85.75 -33.34
C LYS A 226 -48.56 86.82 -32.53
N VAL A 227 -48.34 86.88 -31.21
CA VAL A 227 -48.91 87.93 -30.35
C VAL A 227 -48.32 89.31 -30.70
N LEU A 228 -47.01 89.39 -30.93
CA LEU A 228 -46.34 90.65 -31.30
C LEU A 228 -46.76 91.13 -32.69
N ASP A 229 -46.88 90.24 -33.66
CA ASP A 229 -47.37 90.55 -35.01
C ASP A 229 -48.82 91.03 -34.97
N ALA A 230 -49.68 90.36 -34.20
CA ALA A 230 -51.06 90.80 -33.99
C ALA A 230 -51.12 92.20 -33.34
N LYS A 231 -50.26 92.48 -32.35
CA LYS A 231 -50.12 93.81 -31.76
C LYS A 231 -49.62 94.84 -32.77
N ALA A 232 -48.64 94.51 -33.60
CA ALA A 232 -48.09 95.40 -34.62
C ALA A 232 -49.15 95.76 -35.68
N ILE A 233 -49.95 94.79 -36.13
CA ILE A 233 -51.09 95.01 -37.02
C ILE A 233 -52.14 95.89 -36.33
N GLY A 234 -52.46 95.61 -35.06
CA GLY A 234 -53.38 96.43 -34.26
C GLY A 234 -52.93 97.88 -34.15
N TYR A 235 -51.64 98.12 -33.85
CA TYR A 235 -51.05 99.45 -33.81
C TYR A 235 -51.05 100.13 -35.18
N SER A 236 -50.74 99.41 -36.25
CA SER A 236 -50.82 99.95 -37.62
C SER A 236 -52.24 100.38 -37.99
N ASN A 237 -53.25 99.64 -37.57
CA ASN A 237 -54.66 99.98 -37.81
C ASN A 237 -55.10 101.20 -37.00
N LEU A 238 -54.60 101.37 -35.78
CA LEU A 238 -54.86 102.57 -34.97
C LEU A 238 -54.23 103.82 -35.61
N VAL A 239 -53.00 103.72 -36.10
CA VAL A 239 -52.31 104.83 -36.79
C VAL A 239 -53.00 105.21 -38.09
N SER A 240 -53.44 104.23 -38.90
CA SER A 240 -54.16 104.49 -40.15
C SER A 240 -55.56 105.09 -39.92
N SER A 241 -56.24 104.70 -38.83
CA SER A 241 -57.55 105.25 -38.46
C SER A 241 -57.47 106.69 -37.93
N ALA A 242 -56.33 107.09 -37.37
CA ALA A 242 -56.08 108.44 -36.85
C ALA A 242 -55.66 109.45 -37.94
N SER A 243 -56.22 109.34 -39.16
CA SER A 243 -55.94 110.21 -40.32
C SER A 243 -54.44 110.47 -40.58
N GLY A 244 -53.57 109.52 -40.23
CA GLY A 244 -52.14 109.62 -40.48
C GLY A 244 -51.36 110.61 -39.62
N ASP A 245 -51.92 111.12 -38.50
CA ASP A 245 -51.14 111.93 -37.55
C ASP A 245 -50.46 111.03 -36.49
N PRO A 246 -49.12 110.88 -36.52
CA PRO A 246 -48.39 110.07 -35.55
C PRO A 246 -48.56 110.58 -34.12
N LYS A 247 -48.84 111.88 -33.93
CA LYS A 247 -49.03 112.47 -32.59
C LYS A 247 -50.35 112.03 -31.97
N ALA A 248 -51.43 111.95 -32.74
CA ALA A 248 -52.73 111.50 -32.26
C ALA A 248 -52.72 110.01 -31.87
N ALA A 249 -52.08 109.16 -32.67
CA ALA A 249 -51.89 107.75 -32.36
C ALA A 249 -51.00 107.53 -31.12
N ALA A 250 -49.94 108.34 -30.95
CA ALA A 250 -49.10 108.31 -29.75
C ALA A 250 -49.88 108.76 -28.50
N THR A 251 -50.74 109.78 -28.58
CA THR A 251 -51.61 110.16 -27.44
C THR A 251 -52.61 109.07 -27.09
N LEU A 252 -53.20 108.39 -28.08
CA LEU A 252 -54.16 107.31 -27.83
C LEU A 252 -53.49 106.08 -27.21
N LEU A 253 -52.30 105.72 -27.70
CA LEU A 253 -51.46 104.68 -27.08
C LEU A 253 -50.98 105.08 -25.68
N MET A 254 -50.68 106.36 -25.45
CA MET A 254 -50.37 106.85 -24.11
C MET A 254 -51.59 106.75 -23.20
N VAL A 255 -52.80 107.05 -23.65
CA VAL A 255 -54.02 106.84 -22.83
C VAL A 255 -54.23 105.37 -22.47
N GLU A 256 -54.05 104.43 -23.41
CA GLU A 256 -54.13 102.98 -23.14
C GLU A 256 -53.02 102.50 -22.20
N LYS A 257 -51.81 103.04 -22.33
CA LYS A 257 -50.69 102.72 -21.44
C LYS A 257 -50.74 103.47 -20.11
N ILE A 258 -51.47 104.57 -19.98
CA ILE A 258 -51.74 105.24 -18.70
C ILE A 258 -52.51 104.31 -17.78
N GLU A 259 -53.49 103.52 -18.27
CA GLU A 259 -54.17 102.53 -17.41
C GLU A 259 -53.18 101.49 -16.87
N ASN A 260 -52.33 100.92 -17.73
CA ASN A 260 -51.30 99.97 -17.31
C ASN A 260 -50.26 100.61 -16.38
N MET A 261 -49.91 101.88 -16.61
CA MET A 261 -48.96 102.62 -15.78
C MET A 261 -49.58 102.98 -14.42
N VAL A 262 -50.86 103.35 -14.37
CA VAL A 262 -51.63 103.58 -13.13
C VAL A 262 -51.83 102.27 -12.38
N ALA A 263 -52.06 101.15 -13.06
CA ALA A 263 -52.10 99.83 -12.44
C ALA A 263 -50.74 99.47 -11.82
N ALA A 264 -49.63 99.60 -12.57
CA ALA A 264 -48.29 99.36 -12.05
C ALA A 264 -47.89 100.35 -10.94
N GLN A 265 -48.30 101.62 -11.03
CA GLN A 265 -48.10 102.64 -10.00
C GLN A 265 -48.90 102.35 -8.74
N THR A 266 -50.18 101.95 -8.85
CA THR A 266 -51.00 101.57 -7.69
C THR A 266 -50.51 100.28 -7.07
N GLU A 267 -49.97 99.34 -7.86
CA GLU A 267 -49.32 98.14 -7.37
C GLU A 267 -47.99 98.46 -6.65
N ALA A 268 -47.20 99.41 -7.17
CA ALA A 268 -46.01 99.94 -6.48
C ALA A 268 -46.35 100.71 -5.20
N ILE A 269 -47.42 101.54 -5.19
CA ILE A 269 -47.91 102.25 -4.00
C ILE A 269 -48.50 101.26 -2.99
N ARG A 270 -49.19 100.20 -3.42
CA ARG A 270 -49.64 99.10 -2.55
C ARG A 270 -48.46 98.40 -1.87
N ASN A 271 -47.34 98.28 -2.56
CA ASN A 271 -46.12 97.68 -2.04
C ASN A 271 -45.24 98.68 -1.24
N LEU A 272 -45.57 99.97 -1.22
CA LEU A 272 -44.96 100.97 -0.34
C LEU A 272 -45.56 100.89 1.07
N LYS A 273 -45.01 99.99 1.89
CA LYS A 273 -45.18 100.03 3.34
C LYS A 273 -44.30 101.15 3.92
N ILE A 274 -44.86 102.32 4.19
CA ILE A 274 -44.19 103.35 5.00
C ILE A 274 -44.35 102.95 6.48
N ASP A 275 -43.49 102.04 6.95
CA ASP A 275 -43.64 101.39 8.25
C ASP A 275 -43.18 102.25 9.45
N LYS A 276 -42.34 103.28 9.28
CA LYS A 276 -41.94 104.20 10.36
C LYS A 276 -41.10 105.38 9.85
N ILE A 277 -41.58 106.62 9.99
CA ILE A 277 -40.76 107.83 9.83
C ILE A 277 -40.18 108.18 11.20
N THR A 278 -38.85 108.11 11.34
CA THR A 278 -38.15 108.53 12.57
C THR A 278 -37.32 109.77 12.25
N VAL A 279 -37.75 110.85 12.88
CA VAL A 279 -37.39 112.27 12.77
C VAL A 279 -36.14 112.60 13.57
N TRP A 280 -35.27 113.51 13.11
CA TRP A 280 -34.43 114.32 13.99
C TRP A 280 -34.35 115.77 13.47
N ASP A 281 -34.94 116.68 14.25
CA ASP A 281 -34.77 118.14 14.19
C ASP A 281 -33.51 118.47 14.99
N SER A 282 -32.47 118.98 14.32
CA SER A 282 -31.34 119.63 14.97
C SER A 282 -31.37 121.10 14.61
N GLY A 283 -32.14 121.87 15.39
CA GLY A 283 -32.17 123.32 15.29
C GLY A 283 -30.77 123.91 15.45
N ASN A 284 -30.38 124.78 14.52
CA ASN A 284 -30.17 126.20 14.74
C ASN A 284 -29.40 126.84 13.56
N ASN A 285 -30.09 127.55 12.67
CA ASN A 285 -29.93 129.01 12.53
C ASN A 285 -30.95 129.63 11.53
N SER A 286 -31.77 130.53 12.08
CA SER A 286 -32.19 131.83 11.53
C SER A 286 -32.76 131.95 10.11
N GLU A 287 -33.85 131.24 9.77
CA GLU A 287 -34.86 131.78 8.85
C GLU A 287 -36.18 130.97 8.92
N GLY A 288 -36.95 131.19 10.00
CA GLY A 288 -38.42 131.05 10.08
C GLY A 288 -39.17 129.84 9.50
N SER A 289 -38.50 128.77 9.06
CA SER A 289 -39.09 127.65 8.33
C SER A 289 -38.77 126.33 9.03
N SER A 290 -39.81 125.59 9.45
CA SER A 290 -39.66 124.32 10.15
C SER A 290 -39.42 123.17 9.17
N ALA A 291 -38.79 122.09 9.62
CA ALA A 291 -38.44 120.92 8.80
C ALA A 291 -39.61 120.32 8.00
N THR A 292 -40.87 120.58 8.39
CA THR A 292 -42.07 120.18 7.63
C THR A 292 -42.29 120.99 6.35
N SER A 293 -41.89 122.26 6.27
CA SER A 293 -41.98 123.04 5.02
C SER A 293 -40.90 122.65 4.01
N ASN A 294 -39.71 122.24 4.48
CA ASN A 294 -38.65 121.73 3.60
C ASN A 294 -38.97 120.35 3.04
N PHE A 295 -39.71 119.48 3.75
CA PHE A 295 -40.20 118.22 3.18
C PHE A 295 -41.20 118.47 2.03
N VAL A 296 -42.17 119.39 2.23
CA VAL A 296 -43.16 119.73 1.20
C VAL A 296 -42.48 120.41 -0.01
N SER A 297 -41.51 121.30 0.20
CA SER A 297 -40.75 121.91 -0.89
C SER A 297 -39.89 120.88 -1.64
N SER A 298 -39.23 119.94 -0.95
CA SER A 298 -38.44 118.87 -1.58
C SER A 298 -39.30 117.86 -2.34
N LEU A 299 -40.56 117.65 -1.95
CA LEU A 299 -41.49 116.80 -2.69
C LEU A 299 -41.95 117.49 -3.99
N VAL A 300 -42.18 118.80 -3.96
CA VAL A 300 -42.49 119.62 -5.15
C VAL A 300 -41.28 119.71 -6.11
N GLN A 301 -40.05 119.71 -5.59
CA GLN A 301 -38.82 119.69 -6.38
C GLN A 301 -38.42 118.30 -6.90
N SER A 302 -39.00 117.21 -6.35
CA SER A 302 -38.75 115.83 -6.77
C SER A 302 -39.65 115.37 -7.94
N LEU A 303 -40.62 116.20 -8.32
CA LEU A 303 -41.33 116.04 -9.58
C LEU A 303 -40.44 116.64 -10.68
N PRO A 304 -39.83 115.82 -11.56
CA PRO A 304 -39.07 116.36 -12.68
C PRO A 304 -40.01 117.25 -13.50
N PRO A 305 -39.59 118.48 -13.85
CA PRO A 305 -40.44 119.41 -14.59
C PRO A 305 -40.83 118.74 -15.91
N ILE A 306 -42.10 118.35 -16.03
CA ILE A 306 -42.69 117.69 -17.22
C ILE A 306 -42.40 118.52 -18.49
N HIS A 307 -42.19 119.83 -18.32
CA HIS A 307 -41.85 120.77 -19.38
C HIS A 307 -40.45 120.55 -19.99
N ASP A 308 -39.45 120.06 -19.24
CA ASP A 308 -38.11 119.78 -19.79
C ASP A 308 -38.07 118.45 -20.57
N VAL A 309 -38.86 117.46 -20.13
CA VAL A 309 -39.02 116.18 -20.85
C VAL A 309 -39.84 116.38 -22.14
N ALA A 310 -40.83 117.28 -22.12
CA ALA A 310 -41.62 117.62 -23.30
C ALA A 310 -40.83 118.44 -24.34
N LYS A 311 -39.94 119.36 -23.93
CA LYS A 311 -39.05 120.12 -24.82
C LYS A 311 -37.96 119.27 -25.47
N MET A 312 -37.41 118.27 -24.76
CA MET A 312 -36.49 117.27 -25.37
C MET A 312 -37.20 116.34 -26.37
N SER A 313 -38.53 116.27 -26.32
CA SER A 313 -39.39 115.43 -27.17
C SER A 313 -40.06 116.19 -28.34
N GLY A 314 -39.77 117.49 -28.53
CA GLY A 314 -40.21 118.25 -29.71
C GLY A 314 -41.72 118.54 -29.79
N VAL A 315 -42.42 118.62 -28.66
CA VAL A 315 -43.88 118.85 -28.62
C VAL A 315 -44.20 120.04 -27.71
N GLU A 316 -44.72 121.11 -28.30
CA GLU A 316 -45.35 122.24 -27.59
C GLU A 316 -46.76 121.83 -27.12
N LEU A 317 -47.03 121.97 -25.83
CA LEU A 317 -48.35 121.72 -25.24
C LEU A 317 -49.16 123.03 -25.24
N PRO A 318 -50.49 123.01 -25.50
CA PRO A 318 -51.27 124.23 -25.68
C PRO A 318 -51.49 125.02 -24.37
N ASP A 319 -51.60 126.35 -24.50
CA ASP A 319 -51.61 127.37 -23.43
C ASP A 319 -52.69 127.26 -22.33
N TYR A 320 -53.59 126.27 -22.37
CA TYR A 320 -54.61 126.06 -21.35
C TYR A 320 -54.11 125.30 -20.11
N LEU A 321 -52.87 124.81 -20.11
CA LEU A 321 -52.23 124.16 -18.95
C LEU A 321 -51.46 125.13 -18.04
N GLY A 322 -51.75 126.43 -18.17
CA GLY A 322 -51.21 127.47 -17.31
C GLY A 322 -49.90 128.02 -17.86
N SER A 323 -49.95 129.25 -18.33
CA SER A 323 -48.76 130.06 -18.54
C SER A 323 -48.29 130.60 -17.20
N MET A 324 -46.99 130.44 -16.91
CA MET A 324 -46.36 131.15 -15.82
C MET A 324 -46.26 132.62 -16.25
N THR A 325 -46.90 133.49 -15.48
CA THR A 325 -46.68 134.93 -15.59
C THR A 325 -45.32 135.20 -14.94
N ASP A 326 -44.38 135.67 -15.75
CA ASP A 326 -43.10 136.18 -15.28
C ASP A 326 -43.36 137.40 -14.39
N GLY A 327 -43.05 137.25 -13.11
CA GLY A 327 -42.71 138.38 -12.25
C GLY A 327 -41.25 138.74 -12.53
N ASP A 328 -41.08 139.82 -13.29
CA ASP A 328 -39.83 140.57 -13.39
C ASP A 328 -39.32 140.99 -12.00
N GLU A 329 -38.00 141.00 -11.83
CA GLU A 329 -37.28 142.23 -11.49
C GLU A 329 -35.76 142.03 -11.75
N SER A 330 -35.33 142.34 -12.98
CA SER A 330 -34.08 143.04 -13.40
C SER A 330 -33.58 142.57 -14.76
#